data_AF-A0A2L2T603-F1
#
_entry.id   AF-A0A2L2T603-F1
#
_cell.length_a   1.000
_cell.length_b   1.000
_cell.length_c   1.000
_cell.angle_alpha   90.00
_cell.angle_beta   90.00
_cell.angle_gamma   90.00
#
_symmetry.space_group_name_H-M   'P 1'
#
loop_
_entity.id
_entity.type
_entity.pdbx_description
1 polymer ?
#
loop_
_entity_poly.entity_id
_entity_poly.type
_entity_poly.pdbx_seq_one_letter_code
_entity_poly.pdbx_strand_id
1 'polypeptide(L)'
;MVNFLKAALCASVLCVQASAEVNRKNAVITVLEQHKDLTAFYKLFTSTGHGTGIPEPAFEARFNDNNKDEAFTILAPTDEAIAKVPGLAQKLTSPAGYPLLAALLRTHILPGKFSPQQLYGKSIRAIEGFSIDVSTNGAITTNTGMTSLADSAVRAGTQAKLLKDRRGRLIRIPASNGVVYKIDSILDPMLTYFGEDAPSQKSLPTIKYSRSKTMKDILAVDPQTLRARQLLRMHAPRFLYDRLDTKLAGKDNSKVVFLVPSNEALKLFTKKAEDSDNADITKFFLAAGYGTVDGKTIKGRAGFSLEIEGGRVMNAKVEKRECGSNGCVWRIGRVIDSVYGVL
;
A
#
# COMPACT_ATOMS: atom_id res chain seq x y z
N MET A 1 -24.95 -9.90 54.60
CA MET A 1 -23.55 -9.60 54.96
C MET A 1 -23.06 -8.53 53.99
N VAL A 2 -23.43 -7.25 54.13
CA VAL A 2 -23.01 -6.22 55.11
C VAL A 2 -21.49 -6.04 55.18
N ASN A 3 -21.06 -4.79 54.91
CA ASN A 3 -19.85 -4.07 55.34
C ASN A 3 -18.62 -4.08 54.41
N PHE A 4 -17.87 -2.98 54.20
CA PHE A 4 -17.86 -1.63 54.79
C PHE A 4 -17.07 -0.68 53.84
N LEU A 5 -17.53 0.57 53.65
CA LEU A 5 -16.68 1.69 53.21
C LEU A 5 -15.62 2.00 54.29
N LYS A 6 -14.38 2.32 53.89
CA LYS A 6 -13.54 3.32 54.59
C LYS A 6 -12.40 3.87 53.72
N ALA A 7 -12.58 5.13 53.35
CA ALA A 7 -11.60 6.22 53.19
C ALA A 7 -10.15 5.91 52.77
N ALA A 8 -9.77 6.44 51.61
CA ALA A 8 -8.47 7.08 51.43
C ALA A 8 -8.67 8.35 50.60
N LEU A 9 -8.81 9.46 51.32
CA LEU A 9 -8.58 10.81 50.80
C LEU A 9 -7.07 10.90 50.54
N CYS A 10 -6.64 10.69 49.29
CA CYS A 10 -5.27 10.97 48.89
C CYS A 10 -5.31 11.83 47.63
N ALA A 11 -4.74 13.02 47.80
CA ALA A 11 -4.52 14.05 46.81
C ALA A 11 -4.48 13.51 45.37
N SER A 12 -5.44 13.96 44.57
CA SER A 12 -5.32 14.02 43.12
C SER A 12 -4.19 14.99 42.78
N VAL A 13 -2.96 14.52 42.90
CA VAL A 13 -1.86 15.04 42.10
C VAL A 13 -2.22 14.65 40.68
N LEU A 14 -2.83 15.58 39.97
CA LEU A 14 -2.73 15.67 38.53
C LEU A 14 -1.22 15.70 38.24
N CYS A 15 -0.63 14.51 38.06
CA CYS A 15 0.62 14.41 37.36
C CYS A 15 0.25 14.76 35.91
N VAL A 16 0.20 16.06 35.63
CA VAL A 16 0.48 16.56 34.29
C VAL A 16 1.92 16.12 34.06
N GLN A 17 2.11 14.89 33.60
CA GLN A 17 3.32 14.57 32.88
C GLN A 17 3.25 15.50 31.68
N ALA A 18 3.95 16.63 31.78
CA ALA A 18 4.29 17.42 30.62
C ALA A 18 4.94 16.44 29.66
N SER A 19 4.23 16.06 28.60
CA SER A 19 4.81 15.27 27.52
C SER A 19 6.09 15.99 27.11
N ALA A 20 7.24 15.32 27.27
CA ALA A 20 8.52 15.94 26.94
C ALA A 20 8.44 16.54 25.53
N GLU A 21 8.93 17.77 25.36
CA GLU A 21 8.88 18.46 24.08
C GLU A 21 9.60 17.62 23.01
N VAL A 22 8.90 17.34 21.89
CA VAL A 22 9.43 16.50 20.80
C VAL A 22 10.68 17.14 20.21
N ASN A 23 11.81 16.45 20.26
CA ASN A 23 13.07 16.96 19.75
C ASN A 23 13.30 16.51 18.30
N ARG A 24 13.04 17.39 17.33
CA ARG A 24 13.21 17.09 15.89
C ARG A 24 14.54 17.58 15.29
N LYS A 25 15.45 18.12 16.12
CA LYS A 25 16.66 18.77 15.62
C LYS A 25 17.52 17.77 14.83
N ASN A 26 17.64 17.99 13.52
CA ASN A 26 18.36 17.11 12.60
C ASN A 26 17.88 15.64 12.63
N ALA A 27 16.62 15.41 12.98
CA ALA A 27 16.00 14.08 12.95
C ALA A 27 15.71 13.64 11.49
N VAL A 28 15.58 12.34 11.26
CA VAL A 28 15.70 11.66 9.95
C VAL A 28 14.66 12.10 8.91
N ILE A 29 13.48 12.60 9.31
CA ILE A 29 12.52 13.21 8.38
C ILE A 29 12.81 14.70 8.21
N THR A 30 13.19 15.41 9.29
CA THR A 30 13.56 16.84 9.23
C THR A 30 14.74 17.10 8.29
N VAL A 31 15.73 16.20 8.22
CA VAL A 31 16.83 16.34 7.26
C VAL A 31 16.35 16.29 5.80
N LEU A 32 15.24 15.62 5.48
CA LEU A 32 14.73 15.60 4.09
C LEU A 32 14.38 17.01 3.60
N GLU A 33 13.77 17.84 4.45
CA GLU A 33 13.43 19.23 4.15
C GLU A 33 14.67 20.09 3.84
N GLN A 34 15.79 19.81 4.51
CA GLN A 34 17.03 20.57 4.40
C GLN A 34 17.78 20.28 3.08
N HIS A 35 17.39 19.23 2.36
CA HIS A 35 18.00 18.84 1.09
C HIS A 35 17.08 19.18 -0.07
N LYS A 36 17.51 20.14 -0.91
CA LYS A 36 16.74 20.70 -2.02
C LYS A 36 16.20 19.70 -3.05
N ASP A 37 16.76 18.49 -3.08
CA ASP A 37 16.41 17.41 -4.00
C ASP A 37 15.64 16.27 -3.32
N LEU A 38 15.16 16.48 -2.08
CA LEU A 38 14.33 15.54 -1.32
C LEU A 38 13.01 16.19 -0.83
N THR A 39 12.70 17.40 -1.28
CA THR A 39 11.58 18.19 -0.77
C THR A 39 10.22 17.61 -1.15
N ALA A 40 10.11 16.95 -2.30
CA ALA A 40 8.90 16.26 -2.72
C ALA A 40 8.64 15.02 -1.86
N PHE A 41 9.69 14.28 -1.47
CA PHE A 41 9.56 13.14 -0.57
C PHE A 41 9.18 13.58 0.84
N TYR A 42 9.79 14.66 1.34
CA TYR A 42 9.40 15.28 2.61
C TYR A 42 7.92 15.70 2.62
N LYS A 43 7.42 16.30 1.54
CA LYS A 43 6.00 16.69 1.42
C LYS A 43 5.03 15.51 1.54
N LEU A 44 5.44 14.30 1.16
CA LEU A 44 4.62 13.12 1.37
C LEU A 44 4.49 12.78 2.87
N PHE A 45 5.55 12.96 3.67
CA PHE A 45 5.47 12.78 5.13
C PHE A 45 4.59 13.83 5.80
N THR A 46 4.73 15.10 5.44
CA THR A 46 3.94 16.19 6.04
C THR A 46 2.47 16.20 5.61
N SER A 47 2.13 15.43 4.57
CA SER A 47 0.73 15.17 4.20
C SER A 47 0.02 14.14 5.11
N THR A 48 0.74 13.51 6.06
CA THR A 48 0.19 12.50 6.97
C THR A 48 -0.29 13.11 8.27
N GLY A 49 -1.27 12.47 8.92
CA GLY A 49 -1.79 12.89 10.23
C GLY A 49 -2.61 14.17 10.21
N HIS A 50 -2.98 14.73 9.07
CA HIS A 50 -3.86 15.90 9.04
C HIS A 50 -4.97 15.68 8.02
N GLY A 51 -6.23 15.74 8.45
CA GLY A 51 -7.40 15.70 7.57
C GLY A 51 -8.41 14.59 7.86
N THR A 52 -9.58 14.67 7.22
CA THR A 52 -10.67 13.71 7.42
C THR A 52 -10.35 12.37 6.77
N GLY A 53 -10.35 11.30 7.57
CA GLY A 53 -10.03 9.94 7.10
C GLY A 53 -8.53 9.66 6.97
N ILE A 54 -7.66 10.55 7.45
CA ILE A 54 -6.22 10.33 7.59
C ILE A 54 -5.93 10.07 9.07
N PRO A 55 -5.46 8.87 9.45
CA PRO A 55 -5.12 8.52 10.83
C PRO A 55 -4.03 9.40 11.44
N GLU A 56 -4.23 9.77 12.69
CA GLU A 56 -3.22 10.33 13.61
C GLU A 56 -2.53 9.20 14.39
N PRO A 57 -1.28 9.39 14.88
CA PRO A 57 -0.44 10.56 14.69
C PRO A 57 0.27 10.58 13.33
N ALA A 58 0.61 11.77 12.83
CA ALA A 58 1.47 11.96 11.66
C ALA A 58 2.78 11.14 11.74
N PHE A 59 3.35 10.79 10.59
CA PHE A 59 4.59 10.02 10.53
C PHE A 59 5.77 10.73 11.19
N GLU A 60 5.79 12.06 11.17
CA GLU A 60 6.80 12.84 11.89
C GLU A 60 6.77 12.58 13.40
N ALA A 61 5.59 12.51 14.02
CA ALA A 61 5.48 12.19 15.44
C ALA A 61 5.93 10.74 15.75
N ARG A 62 5.93 9.85 14.76
CA ARG A 62 6.33 8.45 14.89
C ARG A 62 7.84 8.29 14.75
N PHE A 63 8.42 8.82 13.68
CA PHE A 63 9.79 8.52 13.24
C PHE A 63 10.78 9.69 13.37
N ASN A 64 10.33 10.88 13.78
CA ASN A 64 11.11 12.11 13.75
C ASN A 64 11.29 12.73 15.15
N ASP A 65 11.53 11.90 16.17
CA ASP A 65 11.75 12.33 17.55
C ASP A 65 13.06 11.74 18.10
N ASN A 66 14.00 12.62 18.46
CA ASN A 66 15.30 12.26 19.02
C ASN A 66 15.23 11.86 20.50
N ASN A 67 14.10 12.09 21.18
CA ASN A 67 13.92 11.66 22.56
C ASN A 67 13.62 10.15 22.66
N LYS A 68 13.38 9.49 21.53
CA LYS A 68 13.17 8.04 21.45
C LYS A 68 14.49 7.36 21.11
N ASP A 69 14.76 6.21 21.74
CA ASP A 69 15.95 5.38 21.48
C ASP A 69 15.86 4.58 20.17
N GLU A 70 14.99 4.97 19.25
CA GLU A 70 14.78 4.32 17.96
C GLU A 70 15.62 5.01 16.88
N ALA A 71 16.31 4.21 16.08
CA ALA A 71 17.07 4.70 14.94
C ALA A 71 16.49 4.19 13.63
N PHE A 72 16.58 5.00 12.57
CA PHE A 72 16.02 4.66 11.27
C PHE A 72 16.99 4.89 10.12
N THR A 73 16.82 4.11 9.06
CA THR A 73 17.44 4.35 7.76
C THR A 73 16.35 4.63 6.73
N ILE A 74 16.35 5.81 6.15
CA ILE A 74 15.41 6.18 5.08
C ILE A 74 16.08 5.99 3.73
N LEU A 75 15.44 5.22 2.86
CA LEU A 75 15.75 5.18 1.43
C LEU A 75 14.90 6.26 0.76
N ALA A 76 15.48 7.41 0.45
CA ALA A 76 14.74 8.58 0.01
C ALA A 76 14.77 8.73 -1.53
N PRO A 77 13.65 8.52 -2.24
CA PRO A 77 13.58 8.87 -3.65
C PRO A 77 13.79 10.37 -3.82
N THR A 78 14.61 10.76 -4.79
CA THR A 78 14.85 12.19 -5.06
C THR A 78 13.63 12.85 -5.69
N ASP A 79 13.64 14.18 -5.72
CA ASP A 79 12.63 14.98 -6.40
C ASP A 79 12.55 14.60 -7.88
N GLU A 80 13.70 14.28 -8.52
CA GLU A 80 13.71 13.74 -9.89
C GLU A 80 13.08 12.35 -9.98
N ALA A 81 13.28 11.47 -8.99
CA ALA A 81 12.65 10.16 -8.93
C ALA A 81 11.12 10.27 -8.81
N ILE A 82 10.63 11.16 -7.95
CA ILE A 82 9.19 11.42 -7.77
C ILE A 82 8.59 12.08 -9.01
N ALA A 83 9.34 12.97 -9.68
CA ALA A 83 8.88 13.65 -10.90
C ALA A 83 8.64 12.70 -12.08
N LYS A 84 9.22 11.49 -12.09
CA LYS A 84 8.96 10.46 -13.12
C LYS A 84 7.50 9.98 -13.11
N VAL A 85 6.77 10.18 -12.01
CA VAL A 85 5.41 9.65 -11.81
C VAL A 85 4.40 10.78 -11.51
N PRO A 86 4.16 11.67 -12.49
CA PRO A 86 3.34 12.85 -12.28
C PRO A 86 1.90 12.49 -11.87
N GLY A 87 1.36 13.26 -10.92
CA GLY A 87 0.00 13.07 -10.41
C GLY A 87 -0.16 11.94 -9.38
N LEU A 88 0.85 11.06 -9.20
CA LEU A 88 0.79 10.00 -8.18
C LEU A 88 0.67 10.59 -6.77
N ALA A 89 1.46 11.62 -6.45
CA ALA A 89 1.41 12.28 -5.16
C ALA A 89 -0.01 12.76 -4.80
N GLN A 90 -0.74 13.39 -5.74
CA GLN A 90 -2.10 13.86 -5.51
C GLN A 90 -3.09 12.71 -5.23
N LYS A 91 -2.94 11.57 -5.92
CA LYS A 91 -3.78 10.39 -5.68
C LYS A 91 -3.50 9.79 -4.29
N LEU A 92 -2.22 9.67 -3.95
CA LEU A 92 -1.74 9.11 -2.69
C LEU A 92 -2.15 9.93 -1.47
N THR A 93 -2.14 11.26 -1.56
CA THR A 93 -2.50 12.15 -0.43
C THR A 93 -4.00 12.34 -0.26
N SER A 94 -4.84 11.74 -1.11
CA SER A 94 -6.29 11.73 -0.90
C SER A 94 -6.68 10.77 0.24
N PRO A 95 -7.81 10.97 0.95
CA PRO A 95 -8.25 10.06 2.01
C PRO A 95 -8.40 8.60 1.55
N ALA A 96 -8.80 8.39 0.29
CA ALA A 96 -8.95 7.06 -0.28
C ALA A 96 -7.62 6.44 -0.75
N GLY A 97 -6.59 7.26 -1.02
CA GLY A 97 -5.24 6.81 -1.39
C GLY A 97 -4.28 6.70 -0.21
N TYR A 98 -4.61 7.30 0.94
CA TYR A 98 -3.77 7.32 2.12
C TYR A 98 -3.26 5.94 2.58
N PRO A 99 -4.08 4.86 2.60
CA PRO A 99 -3.56 3.56 3.01
C PRO A 99 -2.36 3.11 2.17
N LEU A 100 -2.41 3.36 0.86
CA LEU A 100 -1.30 3.07 -0.05
C LEU A 100 -0.11 4.02 0.18
N LEU A 101 -0.36 5.31 0.41
CA LEU A 101 0.70 6.26 0.78
C LEU A 101 1.45 5.80 2.03
N ALA A 102 0.72 5.42 3.07
CA ALA A 102 1.30 4.96 4.34
C ALA A 102 2.17 3.71 4.12
N ALA A 103 1.70 2.74 3.35
CA ALA A 103 2.45 1.53 3.03
C ALA A 103 3.73 1.84 2.24
N LEU A 104 3.65 2.72 1.23
CA LEU A 104 4.81 3.16 0.45
C LEU A 104 5.82 3.89 1.34
N LEU A 105 5.39 4.86 2.15
CA LEU A 105 6.30 5.58 3.06
C LEU A 105 7.00 4.65 4.05
N ARG A 106 6.27 3.70 4.67
CA ARG A 106 6.88 2.74 5.62
C ARG A 106 7.80 1.73 4.93
N THR A 107 7.60 1.44 3.66
CA THR A 107 8.52 0.60 2.86
C THR A 107 9.90 1.26 2.73
N HIS A 108 9.95 2.59 2.69
CA HIS A 108 11.20 3.35 2.58
C HIS A 108 11.89 3.57 3.93
N ILE A 109 11.33 3.07 5.04
CA ILE A 109 11.91 3.20 6.39
C ILE A 109 12.38 1.82 6.84
N LEU A 110 13.67 1.68 7.09
CA LEU A 110 14.26 0.49 7.70
C LEU A 110 14.53 0.77 9.19
N PRO A 111 14.21 -0.18 10.10
CA PRO A 111 14.57 -0.07 11.51
C PRO A 111 16.08 -0.25 11.68
N GLY A 112 16.73 0.72 12.31
CA GLY A 112 18.16 0.75 12.57
C GLY A 112 18.92 1.78 11.72
N LYS A 113 20.11 2.15 12.19
CA LYS A 113 21.05 3.06 11.50
C LYS A 113 22.11 2.26 10.76
N PHE A 114 21.86 1.96 9.48
CA PHE A 114 22.76 1.13 8.70
C PHE A 114 23.90 1.94 8.09
N SER A 115 25.11 1.37 8.14
CA SER A 115 26.23 1.80 7.30
C SER A 115 26.07 1.25 5.87
N PRO A 116 26.81 1.79 4.88
CA PRO A 116 26.79 1.25 3.52
C PRO A 116 27.05 -0.26 3.46
N GLN A 117 28.02 -0.76 4.23
CA GLN A 117 28.38 -2.17 4.28
C GLN A 117 27.30 -3.02 4.95
N GLN A 118 26.55 -2.46 5.88
CA GLN A 118 25.45 -3.17 6.54
C GLN A 118 24.19 -3.25 5.68
N LEU A 119 24.02 -2.34 4.70
CA LEU A 119 22.93 -2.42 3.73
C LEU A 119 23.16 -3.53 2.71
N TYR A 120 24.40 -3.69 2.23
CA TYR A 120 24.70 -4.62 1.15
C TYR A 120 24.60 -6.09 1.55
N GLY A 121 24.08 -6.92 0.64
CA GLY A 121 24.06 -8.37 0.75
C GLY A 121 23.16 -8.90 1.86
N LYS A 122 22.23 -8.07 2.35
CA LYS A 122 21.26 -8.44 3.38
C LYS A 122 19.84 -8.16 2.92
N SER A 123 18.95 -9.05 3.36
CA SER A 123 17.51 -8.84 3.30
C SER A 123 17.07 -8.16 4.60
N ILE A 124 16.69 -6.89 4.51
CA ILE A 124 16.28 -6.08 5.66
C ILE A 124 14.78 -5.87 5.59
N ARG A 125 14.05 -6.17 6.67
CA ARG A 125 12.62 -5.89 6.74
C ARG A 125 12.39 -4.40 6.96
N ALA A 126 11.69 -3.74 6.04
CA ALA A 126 11.19 -2.39 6.24
C ALA A 126 10.15 -2.36 7.38
N ILE A 127 9.82 -1.17 7.88
CA ILE A 127 8.78 -0.99 8.91
C ILE A 127 7.42 -1.53 8.43
N GLU A 128 7.12 -1.40 7.13
CA GLU A 128 5.90 -1.99 6.54
C GLU A 128 5.90 -3.53 6.58
N GLY A 129 7.07 -4.15 6.68
CA GLY A 129 7.24 -5.60 6.78
C GLY A 129 7.75 -6.28 5.50
N PHE A 130 7.74 -5.58 4.37
CA PHE A 130 8.36 -6.03 3.12
C PHE A 130 9.88 -6.15 3.27
N SER A 131 10.47 -7.15 2.61
CA SER A 131 11.91 -7.31 2.61
C SER A 131 12.53 -6.42 1.54
N ILE A 132 13.61 -5.72 1.90
CA ILE A 132 14.42 -4.88 1.04
C ILE A 132 15.80 -5.54 0.93
N ASP A 133 16.18 -5.91 -0.28
CA ASP A 133 17.48 -6.49 -0.58
C ASP A 133 18.31 -5.46 -1.35
N VAL A 134 19.50 -5.14 -0.85
CA VAL A 134 20.42 -4.22 -1.52
C VAL A 134 21.65 -5.01 -1.97
N SER A 135 21.85 -5.11 -3.28
CA SER A 135 23.04 -5.75 -3.84
C SER A 135 24.29 -4.87 -3.69
N THR A 136 25.47 -5.47 -3.86
CA THR A 136 26.77 -4.77 -3.74
C THR A 136 26.97 -3.63 -4.75
N ASN A 137 26.25 -3.64 -5.86
CA ASN A 137 26.29 -2.56 -6.85
C ASN A 137 25.33 -1.39 -6.50
N GLY A 138 24.50 -1.55 -5.46
CA GLY A 138 23.53 -0.57 -5.00
C GLY A 138 22.12 -0.75 -5.57
N ALA A 139 21.87 -1.78 -6.39
CA ALA A 139 20.52 -2.12 -6.84
C ALA A 139 19.69 -2.68 -5.69
N ILE A 140 18.46 -2.18 -5.59
CA ILE A 140 17.46 -2.50 -4.59
C ILE A 140 16.37 -3.36 -5.23
N THR A 141 16.04 -4.47 -4.60
CA THR A 141 14.87 -5.31 -4.91
C THR A 141 14.01 -5.46 -3.66
N THR A 142 12.74 -5.78 -3.86
CA THR A 142 11.80 -6.03 -2.76
C THR A 142 11.29 -7.47 -2.82
N ASN A 143 10.99 -8.04 -1.66
CA ASN A 143 10.26 -9.30 -1.53
C ASN A 143 10.92 -10.50 -2.26
N THR A 144 12.26 -10.53 -2.30
CA THR A 144 13.02 -11.58 -2.99
C THR A 144 12.59 -12.97 -2.51
N GLY A 145 12.12 -13.81 -3.44
CA GLY A 145 11.68 -15.18 -3.14
C GLY A 145 10.26 -15.33 -2.59
N MET A 146 9.46 -14.25 -2.47
CA MET A 146 8.06 -14.34 -2.00
C MET A 146 7.03 -14.60 -3.11
N THR A 147 7.38 -14.46 -4.39
CA THR A 147 6.46 -14.68 -5.52
C THR A 147 6.30 -16.17 -5.85
N SER A 148 5.62 -16.93 -4.99
CA SER A 148 5.46 -18.39 -5.14
C SER A 148 4.32 -18.82 -6.09
N LEU A 149 3.67 -17.90 -6.80
CA LEU A 149 2.55 -18.27 -7.68
C LEU A 149 3.11 -18.85 -9.00
N ALA A 150 2.70 -20.08 -9.35
CA ALA A 150 3.28 -20.90 -10.41
C ALA A 150 3.31 -20.23 -11.81
N ASP A 151 2.50 -19.20 -12.02
CA ASP A 151 2.39 -18.42 -13.26
C ASP A 151 2.89 -16.97 -13.14
N SER A 152 3.68 -16.66 -12.11
CA SER A 152 4.15 -15.29 -11.85
C SER A 152 5.38 -14.97 -12.68
N ALA A 153 5.21 -14.20 -13.76
CA ALA A 153 6.29 -13.68 -14.58
C ALA A 153 6.75 -12.32 -14.08
N VAL A 154 6.98 -12.18 -12.77
CA VAL A 154 7.35 -10.89 -12.16
C VAL A 154 8.59 -10.36 -12.85
N ARG A 155 8.42 -9.33 -13.68
CA ARG A 155 9.53 -8.64 -14.35
C ARG A 155 10.26 -7.66 -13.44
N ALA A 156 9.87 -7.58 -12.17
CA ALA A 156 10.50 -6.69 -11.21
C ALA A 156 11.94 -7.13 -10.95
N GLY A 157 12.85 -6.58 -11.75
CA GLY A 157 14.29 -6.59 -11.50
C GLY A 157 14.63 -5.53 -10.46
N THR A 158 15.69 -4.77 -10.71
CA THR A 158 16.05 -3.61 -9.87
C THR A 158 14.92 -2.59 -9.84
N GLN A 159 14.38 -2.30 -8.66
CA GLN A 159 13.33 -1.28 -8.46
C GLN A 159 13.92 0.12 -8.32
N ALA A 160 15.02 0.22 -7.60
CA ALA A 160 15.75 1.47 -7.44
C ALA A 160 17.24 1.20 -7.27
N LYS A 161 18.06 2.22 -7.41
CA LYS A 161 19.49 2.19 -7.13
C LYS A 161 19.84 3.26 -6.12
N LEU A 162 20.72 2.91 -5.19
CA LEU A 162 21.38 3.87 -4.32
C LEU A 162 22.25 4.82 -5.15
N LEU A 163 22.02 6.11 -4.98
CA LEU A 163 22.76 7.15 -5.69
C LEU A 163 24.16 7.33 -5.11
N LYS A 164 25.11 7.65 -6.01
CA LYS A 164 26.52 7.87 -5.69
C LYS A 164 26.92 9.33 -6.01
N ASP A 165 27.84 9.87 -5.22
CA ASP A 165 28.47 11.17 -5.46
C ASP A 165 29.46 11.08 -6.64
N ARG A 166 30.04 12.21 -7.03
CA ARG A 166 31.04 12.28 -8.11
C ARG A 166 32.30 11.45 -7.86
N ARG A 167 32.52 11.00 -6.62
CA ARG A 167 33.65 10.15 -6.21
C ARG A 167 33.25 8.67 -6.13
N GLY A 168 32.05 8.31 -6.57
CA GLY A 168 31.54 6.95 -6.56
C GLY A 168 31.09 6.44 -5.19
N ARG A 169 31.00 7.31 -4.17
CA ARG A 169 30.56 6.93 -2.82
C ARG A 169 29.06 7.14 -2.69
N LEU A 170 28.37 6.30 -1.92
CA LEU A 170 26.94 6.50 -1.69
C LEU A 170 26.63 7.90 -1.13
N ILE A 171 25.56 8.53 -1.61
CA ILE A 171 25.06 9.78 -1.06
C ILE A 171 24.31 9.45 0.23
N ARG A 172 25.03 9.61 1.34
CA ARG A 172 24.56 9.36 2.71
C ARG A 172 24.40 10.69 3.44
N ILE A 173 23.24 10.93 4.02
CA ILE A 173 22.98 12.11 4.84
C ILE A 173 22.81 11.66 6.31
N PRO A 174 23.71 12.08 7.23
CA PRO A 174 23.58 11.73 8.64
C PRO A 174 22.43 12.49 9.31
N ALA A 175 21.66 11.78 10.14
CA ALA A 175 20.64 12.36 11.02
C ALA A 175 20.92 11.97 12.48
N SER A 176 20.33 12.72 13.41
CA SER A 176 20.42 12.49 14.85
C SER A 176 19.90 11.09 15.21
N ASN A 177 18.64 10.79 14.87
CA ASN A 177 18.02 9.48 15.06
C ASN A 177 18.11 8.56 13.83
N GLY A 178 19.10 8.74 12.95
CA GLY A 178 19.17 7.89 11.76
C GLY A 178 20.16 8.27 10.66
N VAL A 179 19.81 7.88 9.45
CA VAL A 179 20.54 8.15 8.22
C VAL A 179 19.59 8.12 7.02
N VAL A 180 19.85 8.95 6.01
CA VAL A 180 19.15 8.94 4.73
C VAL A 180 20.11 8.50 3.62
N TYR A 181 19.66 7.62 2.74
CA TYR A 181 20.32 7.27 1.49
C TYR A 181 19.43 7.63 0.32
N LYS A 182 19.96 8.34 -0.67
CA LYS A 182 19.18 8.73 -1.84
C LYS A 182 19.03 7.57 -2.83
N ILE A 183 17.84 7.43 -3.40
CA ILE A 183 17.52 6.43 -4.42
C ILE A 183 16.89 7.10 -5.66
N ASP A 184 16.98 6.44 -6.81
CA ASP A 184 16.55 6.99 -8.11
C ASP A 184 15.09 6.68 -8.52
N SER A 185 14.36 5.91 -7.72
CA SER A 185 12.96 5.51 -7.94
C SER A 185 12.24 5.28 -6.61
N ILE A 186 10.91 5.37 -6.62
CA ILE A 186 10.07 4.98 -5.47
C ILE A 186 10.00 3.45 -5.43
N LEU A 187 10.15 2.86 -4.25
CA LEU A 187 9.99 1.41 -4.05
C LEU A 187 8.51 1.03 -4.10
N ASP A 188 8.15 0.14 -5.02
CA ASP A 188 6.84 -0.49 -5.10
C ASP A 188 6.93 -1.98 -4.72
N PRO A 189 6.68 -2.34 -3.45
CA PRO A 189 6.69 -3.73 -3.06
C PRO A 189 5.45 -4.50 -3.53
N MET A 190 4.42 -3.84 -4.11
CA MET A 190 3.15 -4.50 -4.42
C MET A 190 3.29 -5.45 -5.60
N LEU A 191 4.01 -5.04 -6.65
CA LEU A 191 4.28 -5.90 -7.79
C LEU A 191 5.04 -7.17 -7.40
N THR A 192 6.07 -7.04 -6.55
CA THR A 192 6.86 -8.19 -6.06
C THR A 192 6.16 -8.98 -4.96
N TYR A 193 5.14 -8.43 -4.31
CA TYR A 193 4.36 -9.14 -3.31
C TYR A 193 3.16 -9.87 -3.91
N PHE A 194 2.36 -9.20 -4.75
CA PHE A 194 1.16 -9.77 -5.36
C PHE A 194 1.46 -10.53 -6.65
N GLY A 195 2.55 -10.19 -7.35
CA GLY A 195 2.93 -10.79 -8.61
C GLY A 195 2.22 -10.20 -9.82
N GLU A 196 2.64 -10.68 -10.99
CA GLU A 196 2.10 -10.30 -12.29
C GLU A 196 1.69 -11.56 -13.04
N ASP A 197 0.48 -11.58 -13.60
CA ASP A 197 0.12 -12.62 -14.54
C ASP A 197 0.75 -12.34 -15.90
N ALA A 198 1.37 -13.37 -16.48
CA ALA A 198 1.92 -13.29 -17.82
C ALA A 198 0.87 -12.73 -18.81
N PRO A 199 1.29 -11.91 -19.79
CA PRO A 199 0.40 -11.47 -20.85
C PRO A 199 -0.18 -12.71 -21.55
N SER A 200 -1.42 -13.08 -21.28
CA SER A 200 -2.06 -14.24 -21.90
C SER A 200 -3.52 -13.95 -22.25
N GLN A 201 -3.87 -14.37 -23.48
CA GLN A 201 -5.05 -14.03 -24.28
C GLN A 201 -5.04 -12.62 -24.91
N LYS A 202 -5.33 -12.59 -26.23
CA LYS A 202 -5.45 -11.33 -27.02
C LYS A 202 -6.64 -10.46 -26.57
N SER A 203 -7.58 -11.01 -25.81
CA SER A 203 -8.81 -10.32 -25.40
C SER A 203 -9.33 -10.82 -24.05
N LEU A 204 -10.18 -10.00 -23.42
CA LEU A 204 -10.93 -10.37 -22.23
C LEU A 204 -11.86 -11.57 -22.48
N PRO A 205 -12.16 -12.40 -21.45
CA PRO A 205 -13.19 -13.43 -21.52
C PRO A 205 -14.56 -12.88 -21.92
N THR A 206 -15.41 -13.75 -22.48
CA THR A 206 -16.81 -13.43 -22.75
C THR A 206 -17.58 -13.18 -21.45
N ILE A 207 -18.58 -12.31 -21.50
CA ILE A 207 -19.41 -11.97 -20.35
C ILE A 207 -20.55 -12.98 -20.22
N LYS A 208 -20.68 -13.57 -19.04
CA LYS A 208 -21.89 -14.28 -18.64
C LYS A 208 -22.90 -13.30 -18.02
N TYR A 209 -24.18 -13.44 -18.32
CA TYR A 209 -25.23 -12.59 -17.73
C TYR A 209 -26.10 -13.36 -16.75
N SER A 210 -26.21 -12.83 -15.53
CA SER A 210 -26.99 -13.36 -14.41
C SER A 210 -27.90 -12.26 -13.85
N ARG A 211 -28.84 -11.78 -14.68
CA ARG A 211 -29.63 -10.54 -14.42
C ARG A 211 -30.43 -10.52 -13.12
N SER A 212 -30.71 -11.66 -12.51
CA SER A 212 -31.42 -11.75 -11.21
C SER A 212 -30.51 -11.58 -9.99
N LYS A 213 -29.18 -11.74 -10.15
CA LYS A 213 -28.19 -11.76 -9.08
C LYS A 213 -27.52 -10.41 -8.90
N THR A 214 -27.28 -10.00 -7.66
CA THR A 214 -26.37 -8.88 -7.35
C THR A 214 -24.91 -9.31 -7.54
N MET A 215 -23.96 -8.36 -7.54
CA MET A 215 -22.53 -8.68 -7.51
C MET A 215 -22.19 -9.56 -6.30
N LYS A 216 -22.78 -9.29 -5.12
CA LYS A 216 -22.61 -10.12 -3.93
C LYS A 216 -23.14 -11.55 -4.14
N ASP A 217 -24.29 -11.72 -4.80
CA ASP A 217 -24.82 -13.06 -5.14
C ASP A 217 -23.92 -13.80 -6.14
N ILE A 218 -23.35 -13.09 -7.12
CA ILE A 218 -22.38 -13.65 -8.07
C ILE A 218 -21.15 -14.16 -7.32
N LEU A 219 -20.60 -13.37 -6.38
CA LEU A 219 -19.52 -13.81 -5.51
C LEU A 219 -19.93 -15.04 -4.67
N ALA A 220 -21.14 -15.05 -4.13
CA ALA A 220 -21.59 -16.14 -3.26
C ALA A 220 -21.60 -17.51 -3.97
N VAL A 221 -21.88 -17.52 -5.27
CA VAL A 221 -21.96 -18.73 -6.11
C VAL A 221 -20.61 -19.14 -6.70
N ASP A 222 -19.65 -18.22 -6.80
CA ASP A 222 -18.32 -18.54 -7.33
C ASP A 222 -17.39 -19.09 -6.23
N PRO A 223 -17.06 -20.41 -6.23
CA PRO A 223 -16.24 -21.01 -5.17
C PRO A 223 -14.82 -20.42 -5.14
N GLN A 224 -14.33 -19.89 -6.26
CA GLN A 224 -13.01 -19.27 -6.35
C GLN A 224 -12.96 -17.87 -5.73
N THR A 225 -14.05 -17.37 -5.15
CA THR A 225 -14.10 -16.08 -4.45
C THR A 225 -14.34 -16.23 -2.95
N LEU A 226 -14.34 -17.46 -2.41
CA LEU A 226 -14.56 -17.74 -0.99
C LEU A 226 -13.65 -16.89 -0.10
N ARG A 227 -12.36 -16.83 -0.41
CA ARG A 227 -11.37 -16.09 0.39
C ARG A 227 -11.63 -14.59 0.36
N ALA A 228 -11.86 -14.03 -0.83
CA ALA A 228 -12.22 -12.62 -0.99
C ALA A 228 -13.48 -12.27 -0.18
N ARG A 229 -14.51 -13.12 -0.20
CA ARG A 229 -15.74 -12.91 0.59
C ARG A 229 -15.49 -12.93 2.10
N GLN A 230 -14.58 -13.77 2.60
CA GLN A 230 -14.22 -13.79 4.02
C GLN A 230 -13.53 -12.48 4.42
N LEU A 231 -12.53 -12.06 3.65
CA LEU A 231 -11.79 -10.83 3.91
C LEU A 231 -12.68 -9.58 3.79
N LEU A 232 -13.58 -9.55 2.81
CA LEU A 232 -14.58 -8.47 2.69
C LEU A 232 -15.51 -8.39 3.89
N ARG A 233 -15.96 -9.52 4.45
CA ARG A 233 -16.79 -9.51 5.67
C ARG A 233 -16.01 -8.98 6.88
N MET A 234 -14.72 -9.31 6.96
CA MET A 234 -13.87 -8.94 8.09
C MET A 234 -13.43 -7.47 8.04
N HIS A 235 -12.91 -7.02 6.90
CA HIS A 235 -12.24 -5.71 6.78
C HIS A 235 -13.06 -4.66 6.02
N ALA A 236 -14.06 -5.08 5.23
CA ALA A 236 -14.85 -4.17 4.39
C ALA A 236 -16.36 -4.51 4.36
N PRO A 237 -17.04 -4.78 5.49
CA PRO A 237 -18.41 -5.27 5.48
C PRO A 237 -19.38 -4.29 4.81
N ARG A 238 -19.23 -2.99 5.06
CA ARG A 238 -20.01 -1.95 4.36
C ARG A 238 -19.81 -1.95 2.85
N PHE A 239 -18.61 -2.24 2.36
CA PHE A 239 -18.39 -2.34 0.92
C PHE A 239 -19.16 -3.54 0.34
N LEU A 240 -19.11 -4.69 1.02
CA LEU A 240 -19.84 -5.89 0.60
C LEU A 240 -21.36 -5.66 0.54
N TYR A 241 -21.96 -5.01 1.54
CA TYR A 241 -23.40 -4.80 1.58
C TYR A 241 -23.84 -3.53 0.83
N ASP A 242 -23.23 -2.38 1.09
CA ASP A 242 -23.68 -1.09 0.55
C ASP A 242 -23.33 -0.92 -0.94
N ARG A 243 -22.28 -1.60 -1.44
CA ARG A 243 -21.85 -1.50 -2.85
C ARG A 243 -22.17 -2.74 -3.65
N LEU A 244 -21.93 -3.94 -3.11
CA LEU A 244 -22.07 -5.16 -3.92
C LEU A 244 -23.47 -5.78 -3.86
N ASP A 245 -24.30 -5.43 -2.86
CA ASP A 245 -25.66 -5.98 -2.69
C ASP A 245 -26.77 -5.01 -3.11
N THR A 246 -26.49 -3.70 -3.14
CA THR A 246 -27.50 -2.69 -3.45
C THR A 246 -27.88 -2.71 -4.93
N LYS A 247 -29.17 -2.90 -5.24
CA LYS A 247 -29.70 -2.74 -6.60
C LYS A 247 -29.77 -1.25 -6.95
N LEU A 248 -29.12 -0.85 -8.04
CA LEU A 248 -29.18 0.51 -8.56
C LEU A 248 -30.35 0.60 -9.54
N ALA A 249 -31.49 1.12 -9.09
CA ALA A 249 -32.68 1.30 -9.93
C ALA A 249 -32.43 2.33 -11.05
N GLY A 250 -32.88 2.02 -12.27
CA GLY A 250 -32.96 2.99 -13.37
C GLY A 250 -31.64 3.42 -14.03
N LYS A 251 -30.51 2.74 -13.77
CA LYS A 251 -29.21 3.06 -14.39
C LYS A 251 -28.66 1.86 -15.19
N ASP A 252 -28.01 2.15 -16.32
CA ASP A 252 -27.16 1.18 -17.00
C ASP A 252 -25.92 0.89 -16.15
N ASN A 253 -25.98 -0.21 -15.40
CA ASN A 253 -24.90 -0.64 -14.52
C ASN A 253 -23.91 -1.55 -15.22
N SER A 254 -24.04 -1.78 -16.54
CA SER A 254 -23.14 -2.68 -17.28
C SER A 254 -21.67 -2.22 -17.27
N LYS A 255 -21.44 -0.93 -17.00
CA LYS A 255 -20.12 -0.33 -16.87
C LYS A 255 -19.56 -0.39 -15.44
N VAL A 256 -20.38 -0.67 -14.42
CA VAL A 256 -19.89 -0.81 -13.04
C VAL A 256 -19.23 -2.16 -12.89
N VAL A 257 -17.98 -2.20 -12.46
CA VAL A 257 -17.19 -3.42 -12.32
C VAL A 257 -16.60 -3.52 -10.92
N PHE A 258 -16.59 -4.74 -10.38
CA PHE A 258 -15.77 -5.13 -9.26
C PHE A 258 -14.79 -6.24 -9.69
N LEU A 259 -13.50 -5.92 -9.70
CA LEU A 259 -12.46 -6.92 -9.87
C LEU A 259 -12.24 -7.63 -8.53
N VAL A 260 -12.49 -8.93 -8.49
CA VAL A 260 -12.35 -9.74 -7.28
C VAL A 260 -11.17 -10.71 -7.41
N PRO A 261 -10.17 -10.64 -6.51
CA PRO A 261 -9.10 -11.63 -6.48
C PRO A 261 -9.62 -13.05 -6.26
N SER A 262 -9.09 -14.02 -7.01
CA SER A 262 -9.37 -15.43 -6.79
C SER A 262 -8.79 -15.94 -5.46
N ASN A 263 -9.21 -17.13 -5.02
CA ASN A 263 -8.61 -17.77 -3.84
C ASN A 263 -7.09 -17.94 -4.02
N GLU A 264 -6.65 -18.26 -5.25
CA GLU A 264 -5.23 -18.40 -5.58
C GLU A 264 -4.49 -17.07 -5.43
N ALA A 265 -5.06 -15.99 -5.98
CA ALA A 265 -4.51 -14.63 -5.89
C ALA A 265 -4.32 -14.17 -4.44
N LEU A 266 -5.15 -14.67 -3.52
CA LEU A 266 -5.14 -14.30 -2.10
C LEU A 266 -4.32 -15.26 -1.23
N LYS A 267 -3.68 -16.29 -1.78
CA LYS A 267 -2.79 -17.17 -0.98
C LYS A 267 -1.62 -16.40 -0.34
N LEU A 268 -1.20 -15.30 -0.98
CA LEU A 268 -0.13 -14.44 -0.49
C LEU A 268 -0.60 -13.43 0.56
N PHE A 269 -1.91 -13.29 0.82
CA PHE A 269 -2.37 -12.58 2.01
C PHE A 269 -2.05 -13.44 3.23
N THR A 270 -0.87 -13.20 3.81
CA THR A 270 -0.44 -13.86 5.04
C THR A 270 -1.34 -13.45 6.21
N LYS A 271 -1.36 -14.23 7.30
CA LYS A 271 -2.06 -13.85 8.54
C LYS A 271 -1.71 -12.42 8.98
N LYS A 272 -0.44 -12.03 8.84
CA LYS A 272 0.01 -10.68 9.19
C LYS A 272 -0.67 -9.59 8.36
N ALA A 273 -0.86 -9.79 7.05
CA ALA A 273 -1.59 -8.83 6.21
C ALA A 273 -3.06 -8.69 6.62
N GLU A 274 -3.61 -9.69 7.32
CA GLU A 274 -5.00 -9.74 7.79
C GLU A 274 -5.15 -9.27 9.25
N ASP A 275 -4.06 -8.95 9.93
CA ASP A 275 -4.13 -8.42 11.30
C ASP A 275 -4.87 -7.07 11.32
N SER A 276 -5.49 -6.75 12.46
CA SER A 276 -6.27 -5.51 12.63
C SER A 276 -5.47 -4.25 12.31
N ASP A 277 -4.17 -4.27 12.57
CA ASP A 277 -3.26 -3.15 12.32
C ASP A 277 -3.08 -2.86 10.82
N ASN A 278 -3.42 -3.83 9.96
CA ASN A 278 -3.37 -3.73 8.50
C ASN A 278 -4.76 -3.60 7.86
N ALA A 279 -5.83 -3.43 8.66
CA ALA A 279 -7.20 -3.43 8.17
C ALA A 279 -7.45 -2.38 7.07
N ASP A 280 -6.87 -1.18 7.18
CA ASP A 280 -7.06 -0.10 6.21
C ASP A 280 -6.42 -0.39 4.85
N ILE A 281 -5.18 -0.90 4.84
CA ILE A 281 -4.47 -1.25 3.61
C ILE A 281 -5.07 -2.51 2.96
N THR A 282 -5.48 -3.49 3.78
CA THR A 282 -6.21 -4.67 3.30
C THR A 282 -7.54 -4.29 2.67
N LYS A 283 -8.31 -3.41 3.30
CA LYS A 283 -9.54 -2.85 2.73
C LYS A 283 -9.27 -2.09 1.43
N PHE A 284 -8.18 -1.33 1.34
CA PHE A 284 -7.78 -0.64 0.12
C PHE A 284 -7.61 -1.65 -1.03
N PHE A 285 -6.80 -2.70 -0.84
CA PHE A 285 -6.56 -3.70 -1.90
C PHE A 285 -7.82 -4.49 -2.27
N LEU A 286 -8.64 -4.86 -1.30
CA LEU A 286 -9.90 -5.57 -1.56
C LEU A 286 -10.92 -4.73 -2.34
N ALA A 287 -10.84 -3.40 -2.25
CA ALA A 287 -11.76 -2.49 -2.92
C ALA A 287 -11.15 -1.73 -4.11
N ALA A 288 -9.86 -1.93 -4.39
CA ALA A 288 -9.13 -1.23 -5.46
C ALA A 288 -9.74 -1.52 -6.84
N GLY A 289 -10.22 -2.74 -7.05
CA GLY A 289 -10.86 -3.18 -8.29
C GLY A 289 -12.29 -2.69 -8.52
N TYR A 290 -12.86 -1.84 -7.65
CA TYR A 290 -14.21 -1.31 -7.84
C TYR A 290 -14.20 0.02 -8.59
N GLY A 291 -14.95 0.10 -9.69
CA GLY A 291 -15.01 1.31 -10.49
C GLY A 291 -15.95 1.22 -11.68
N THR A 292 -15.77 2.16 -12.61
CA THR A 292 -16.58 2.25 -13.84
C THR A 292 -15.67 2.10 -15.06
N VAL A 293 -16.03 1.20 -15.97
CA VAL A 293 -15.35 1.00 -17.24
C VAL A 293 -15.59 2.21 -18.15
N ASP A 294 -14.50 2.76 -18.68
CA ASP A 294 -14.46 3.81 -19.69
C ASP A 294 -13.39 3.45 -20.74
N GLY A 295 -13.85 2.93 -21.88
CA GLY A 295 -12.99 2.43 -22.94
C GLY A 295 -12.06 1.30 -22.46
N LYS A 296 -10.74 1.55 -22.51
CA LYS A 296 -9.68 0.64 -22.05
C LYS A 296 -9.24 0.90 -20.61
N THR A 297 -10.05 1.59 -19.81
CA THR A 297 -9.71 1.89 -18.42
C THR A 297 -10.88 1.61 -17.50
N ILE A 298 -10.59 1.31 -16.24
CA ILE A 298 -11.56 1.35 -15.15
C ILE A 298 -11.20 2.56 -14.29
N LYS A 299 -12.13 3.52 -14.19
CA LYS A 299 -12.02 4.63 -13.24
C LYS A 299 -12.26 4.07 -11.85
N GLY A 300 -11.17 3.75 -11.17
CA GLY A 300 -11.15 3.17 -9.83
C GLY A 300 -11.36 4.20 -8.74
N ARG A 301 -11.16 3.77 -7.49
CA ARG A 301 -11.23 4.64 -6.31
C ARG A 301 -9.98 5.52 -6.22
N ALA A 302 -10.06 6.59 -5.43
CA ALA A 302 -8.94 7.50 -5.14
C ALA A 302 -8.26 8.15 -6.38
N GLY A 303 -8.95 8.16 -7.53
CA GLY A 303 -8.39 8.69 -8.79
C GLY A 303 -7.40 7.76 -9.47
N PHE A 304 -7.26 6.50 -9.03
CA PHE A 304 -6.50 5.49 -9.77
C PHE A 304 -7.28 5.03 -11.01
N SER A 305 -6.59 4.98 -12.14
CA SER A 305 -7.12 4.44 -13.39
C SER A 305 -6.49 3.08 -13.60
N LEU A 306 -7.31 2.05 -13.77
CA LEU A 306 -6.83 0.69 -14.01
C LEU A 306 -6.90 0.39 -15.50
N GLU A 307 -5.75 0.26 -16.15
CA GLU A 307 -5.66 -0.03 -17.57
C GLU A 307 -6.08 -1.46 -17.88
N ILE A 308 -6.89 -1.59 -18.93
CA ILE A 308 -7.35 -2.84 -19.50
C ILE A 308 -6.56 -3.08 -20.78
N GLU A 309 -5.69 -4.08 -20.76
CA GLU A 309 -4.88 -4.44 -21.92
C GLU A 309 -4.87 -5.95 -22.12
N GLY A 310 -5.28 -6.38 -23.33
CA GLY A 310 -5.46 -7.78 -23.63
C GLY A 310 -6.48 -8.44 -22.69
N GLY A 311 -6.16 -9.65 -22.22
CA GLY A 311 -6.92 -10.35 -21.19
C GLY A 311 -6.69 -9.88 -19.75
N ARG A 312 -6.06 -8.71 -19.51
CA ARG A 312 -5.65 -8.24 -18.18
C ARG A 312 -6.27 -6.91 -17.77
N VAL A 313 -6.27 -6.66 -16.46
CA VAL A 313 -6.39 -5.34 -15.86
C VAL A 313 -5.17 -5.14 -14.96
N MET A 314 -4.36 -4.12 -15.23
CA MET A 314 -3.06 -3.91 -14.58
C MET A 314 -2.19 -5.19 -14.60
N ASN A 315 -1.66 -5.60 -13.46
CA ASN A 315 -0.86 -6.81 -13.24
C ASN A 315 -1.67 -8.12 -13.30
N ALA A 316 -3.00 -8.06 -13.33
CA ALA A 316 -3.86 -9.22 -13.08
C ALA A 316 -4.61 -9.68 -14.33
N LYS A 317 -4.55 -10.98 -14.62
CA LYS A 317 -5.37 -11.62 -15.65
C LYS A 317 -6.83 -11.65 -15.23
N VAL A 318 -7.73 -11.37 -16.17
CA VAL A 318 -9.16 -11.58 -16.00
C VAL A 318 -9.49 -13.04 -16.34
N GLU A 319 -9.86 -13.81 -15.32
CA GLU A 319 -10.15 -15.25 -15.42
C GLU A 319 -11.61 -15.51 -15.84
N LYS A 320 -12.53 -14.65 -15.39
CA LYS A 320 -13.97 -14.79 -15.61
C LYS A 320 -14.68 -13.45 -15.49
N ARG A 321 -15.74 -13.24 -16.29
CA ARG A 321 -16.60 -12.05 -16.24
C ARG A 321 -18.07 -12.44 -16.14
N GLU A 322 -18.77 -11.92 -15.15
CA GLU A 322 -20.20 -12.18 -14.94
C GLU A 322 -20.92 -10.88 -14.54
N CYS A 323 -21.97 -10.50 -15.29
CA CYS A 323 -22.75 -9.30 -15.03
C CYS A 323 -24.10 -9.64 -14.39
N GLY A 324 -24.39 -8.97 -13.29
CA GLY A 324 -25.63 -9.09 -12.52
C GLY A 324 -26.54 -7.87 -12.67
N SER A 325 -27.46 -7.71 -11.72
CA SER A 325 -28.45 -6.63 -11.70
C SER A 325 -27.87 -5.25 -11.36
N ASN A 326 -26.73 -5.20 -10.66
CA ASN A 326 -26.13 -3.96 -10.15
C ASN A 326 -24.68 -3.71 -10.60
N GLY A 327 -24.17 -4.50 -11.54
CA GLY A 327 -22.79 -4.38 -12.03
C GLY A 327 -22.23 -5.74 -12.46
N CYS A 328 -20.94 -5.74 -12.81
CA CYS A 328 -20.23 -6.93 -13.23
C CYS A 328 -19.11 -7.30 -12.24
N VAL A 329 -18.96 -8.59 -11.99
CA VAL A 329 -17.84 -9.16 -11.25
C VAL A 329 -16.85 -9.73 -12.23
N TRP A 330 -15.60 -9.30 -12.15
CA TRP A 330 -14.51 -9.87 -12.93
C TRP A 330 -13.56 -10.57 -11.95
N ARG A 331 -13.46 -11.90 -12.02
CA ARG A 331 -12.52 -12.65 -11.19
C ARG A 331 -11.13 -12.52 -11.79
N ILE A 332 -10.14 -12.20 -10.96
CA ILE A 332 -8.77 -11.92 -11.40
C ILE A 332 -7.73 -12.82 -10.70
N GLY A 333 -6.63 -13.11 -11.40
CA GLY A 333 -5.57 -14.03 -10.96
C GLY A 333 -4.53 -13.45 -10.01
N ARG A 334 -4.56 -12.12 -9.80
CA ARG A 334 -3.68 -11.39 -8.87
C ARG A 334 -4.49 -10.35 -8.11
N VAL A 335 -3.98 -9.91 -6.96
CA VAL A 335 -4.49 -8.69 -6.31
C VAL A 335 -4.02 -7.49 -7.13
N ILE A 336 -4.90 -6.51 -7.35
CA ILE A 336 -4.58 -5.34 -8.17
C ILE A 336 -3.54 -4.49 -7.47
N ASP A 337 -2.42 -4.32 -8.14
CA ASP A 337 -1.50 -3.23 -7.89
C ASP A 337 -2.00 -1.96 -8.62
N SER A 338 -2.42 -0.96 -7.85
CA SER A 338 -3.00 0.28 -8.37
C SER A 338 -1.96 1.25 -8.96
N VAL A 339 -0.67 0.95 -8.77
CA VAL A 339 0.47 1.71 -9.29
C VAL A 339 1.32 0.88 -10.26
N TYR A 340 0.80 -0.26 -10.70
CA TYR A 340 1.48 -1.13 -11.66
C TYR A 340 1.85 -0.38 -12.94
N GLY A 341 3.12 -0.52 -13.34
CA GLY A 341 3.66 0.14 -14.53
C GLY A 341 3.86 1.66 -14.38
N VAL A 342 3.53 2.24 -13.22
CA VAL A 342 3.80 3.63 -12.89
C VAL A 342 5.13 3.75 -12.15
N LEU A 343 5.33 2.92 -11.12
CA LEU A 343 6.52 2.95 -10.24
C LEU A 343 7.66 2.03 -10.70
#